data_AF-Q1KV70-F1
#
_entry.id   AF-Q1KV70-F1
#
_cell.length_a   1.000
_cell.length_b   1.000
_cell.length_c   1.000
_cell.angle_alpha   90.00
_cell.angle_beta   90.00
_cell.angle_gamma   90.00
#
_symmetry.space_group_name_H-M   'P 1'
#
loop_
_entity.id
_entity.type
_entity.pdbx_description
1 polymer ?
#
loop_
_entity_poly.entity_id
_entity_poly.type
_entity_poly.pdbx_seq_one_letter_code
_entity_poly.pdbx_strand_id
1 'polypeptide(L)'
;VTAKYEGQSIVNNHPHKETSDVCTALARSFADIGDIVRGIDMFKPNDQDEVWNGLRSVFKKIHDNLSSEVKNAYPDDGSGNYFKLREDWWTANRDQVWKAMTCVAPENAYFRKTEADGIGISSLILPYSKCGRDTDPPVVDYIPQRLRWMSEWSEYFCNVLNKEIDEMNNQCKDCEMSRRCNDDSEGGKCKKCKEQ
;
A
#
# COMPACT_ATOMS: atom_id res chain seq x y z
N VAL A 1 2.19 -14.89 10.39
CA VAL A 1 2.06 -15.67 9.13
C VAL A 1 1.60 -14.77 7.99
N THR A 2 0.46 -14.08 8.11
CA THR A 2 -0.12 -13.18 7.08
C THR A 2 0.91 -12.25 6.45
N ALA A 3 1.61 -11.43 7.24
CA ALA A 3 2.60 -10.48 6.73
C ALA A 3 3.69 -11.14 5.86
N LYS A 4 4.19 -12.33 6.25
CA LYS A 4 5.19 -13.05 5.45
C LYS A 4 4.66 -13.42 4.07
N TYR A 5 3.45 -13.97 4.01
CA TYR A 5 2.85 -14.41 2.73
C TYR A 5 2.43 -13.24 1.86
N GLU A 6 1.91 -12.17 2.46
CA GLU A 6 1.58 -10.93 1.76
C GLU A 6 2.84 -10.32 1.14
N GLY A 7 3.90 -10.17 1.92
CA GLY A 7 5.18 -9.65 1.43
C GLY A 7 5.77 -10.49 0.31
N GLN A 8 5.66 -11.82 0.41
CA GLN A 8 6.06 -12.73 -0.68
C GLN A 8 5.22 -12.53 -1.95
N SER A 9 3.91 -12.39 -1.81
CA SER A 9 3.01 -12.16 -2.93
C SER A 9 3.37 -10.87 -3.67
N ILE A 10 3.58 -9.78 -2.92
CA ILE A 10 3.96 -8.47 -3.46
C ILE A 10 5.29 -8.57 -4.20
N VAL A 11 6.34 -9.09 -3.55
CA VAL A 11 7.67 -9.17 -4.17
C VAL A 11 7.65 -10.01 -5.45
N ASN A 12 6.90 -11.12 -5.48
CA ASN A 12 6.86 -11.99 -6.66
C ASN A 12 6.11 -11.36 -7.84
N ASN A 13 5.08 -10.57 -7.56
CA ASN A 13 4.16 -10.04 -8.57
C ASN A 13 4.40 -8.57 -8.92
N HIS A 14 5.28 -7.86 -8.22
CA HIS A 14 5.54 -6.44 -8.47
C HIS A 14 6.19 -6.22 -9.86
N PRO A 15 5.70 -5.28 -10.69
CA PRO A 15 6.27 -4.99 -12.02
C PRO A 15 7.75 -4.62 -11.95
N HIS A 16 8.16 -3.96 -10.87
CA HIS A 16 9.53 -3.53 -10.61
C HIS A 16 10.13 -4.27 -9.40
N LYS A 17 9.99 -5.60 -9.35
CA LYS A 17 10.44 -6.43 -8.22
C LYS A 17 11.94 -6.39 -7.92
N GLU A 18 12.76 -5.94 -8.86
CA GLU A 18 14.22 -5.79 -8.69
C GLU A 18 14.62 -4.37 -8.26
N THR A 19 13.68 -3.44 -8.18
CA THR A 19 13.91 -2.05 -7.77
C THR A 19 13.44 -1.81 -6.33
N SER A 20 13.78 -0.62 -5.83
CA SER A 20 13.31 -0.14 -4.53
C SER A 20 11.81 0.17 -4.47
N ASP A 21 11.11 0.17 -5.63
CA ASP A 21 9.68 0.51 -5.69
C ASP A 21 8.81 -0.51 -4.95
N VAL A 22 9.29 -1.76 -4.85
CA VAL A 22 8.63 -2.81 -4.06
C VAL A 22 8.48 -2.42 -2.59
N CYS A 23 9.36 -1.60 -2.03
CA CYS A 23 9.29 -1.15 -0.64
C CYS A 23 8.05 -0.29 -0.39
N THR A 24 7.63 0.53 -1.37
CA THR A 24 6.41 1.34 -1.27
C THR A 24 5.17 0.46 -1.22
N ALA A 25 5.09 -0.55 -2.10
CA ALA A 25 3.99 -1.51 -2.10
C ALA A 25 3.92 -2.30 -0.78
N LEU A 26 5.06 -2.78 -0.27
CA LEU A 26 5.15 -3.45 1.03
C LEU A 26 4.68 -2.55 2.18
N ALA A 27 5.05 -1.26 2.15
CA ALA A 27 4.64 -0.29 3.16
C ALA A 27 3.13 -0.05 3.16
N ARG A 28 2.48 -0.01 1.98
CA ARG A 28 1.02 0.11 1.86
C ARG A 28 0.30 -1.09 2.45
N SER A 29 0.68 -2.31 2.05
CA SER A 29 0.08 -3.53 2.62
C SER A 29 0.35 -3.65 4.12
N PHE A 30 1.49 -3.18 4.61
CA PHE A 30 1.77 -3.12 6.05
C PHE A 30 0.79 -2.19 6.78
N ALA A 31 0.50 -1.01 6.23
CA ALA A 31 -0.47 -0.08 6.80
C ALA A 31 -1.90 -0.65 6.77
N ASP A 32 -2.29 -1.33 5.69
CA ASP A 32 -3.61 -1.96 5.58
C ASP A 32 -3.77 -3.13 6.55
N ILE A 33 -2.75 -3.98 6.72
CA ILE A 33 -2.74 -4.99 7.79
C ILE A 33 -2.89 -4.32 9.17
N GLY A 34 -2.21 -3.19 9.40
CA GLY A 34 -2.33 -2.42 10.63
C GLY A 34 -3.77 -1.93 10.87
N ASP A 35 -4.46 -1.46 9.84
CA ASP A 35 -5.85 -1.02 9.92
C ASP A 35 -6.83 -2.16 10.17
N ILE A 36 -6.59 -3.32 9.53
CA ILE A 36 -7.36 -4.55 9.77
C ILE A 36 -7.22 -4.99 11.23
N VAL A 37 -5.98 -5.05 11.74
CA VAL A 37 -5.70 -5.42 13.13
C VAL A 37 -6.33 -4.45 14.12
N ARG A 38 -6.22 -3.13 13.85
CA ARG A 38 -6.80 -2.07 14.69
C ARG A 38 -8.33 -1.98 14.59
N GLY A 39 -8.92 -2.60 13.56
CA GLY A 39 -10.36 -2.56 13.32
C GLY A 39 -10.83 -1.19 12.81
N ILE A 40 -9.98 -0.50 12.06
CA ILE A 40 -10.27 0.80 11.41
C ILE A 40 -10.22 0.72 9.88
N ASP A 41 -9.95 -0.48 9.34
CA ASP A 41 -10.06 -0.77 7.91
C ASP A 41 -11.50 -0.53 7.41
N MET A 42 -11.62 0.14 6.27
CA MET A 42 -12.90 0.51 5.67
C MET A 42 -13.41 -0.54 4.65
N PHE A 43 -12.61 -1.54 4.30
CA PHE A 43 -12.97 -2.52 3.29
C PHE A 43 -13.79 -3.67 3.89
N LYS A 44 -15.02 -3.83 3.40
CA LYS A 44 -15.88 -4.95 3.78
C LYS A 44 -15.93 -5.97 2.63
N PRO A 45 -15.15 -7.08 2.69
CA PRO A 45 -15.07 -8.03 1.57
C PRO A 45 -16.37 -8.81 1.36
N ASN A 46 -17.12 -9.08 2.42
CA ASN A 46 -18.40 -9.79 2.40
C ASN A 46 -19.23 -9.46 3.65
N ASP A 47 -20.49 -9.88 3.68
CA ASP A 47 -21.38 -9.59 4.80
C ASP A 47 -21.09 -10.36 6.08
N GLN A 48 -20.37 -11.48 5.99
CA GLN A 48 -20.02 -12.33 7.13
C GLN A 48 -18.89 -11.73 7.98
N ASP A 49 -17.99 -10.97 7.37
CA ASP A 49 -16.91 -10.22 8.04
C ASP A 49 -16.09 -11.08 9.03
N GLU A 50 -15.70 -12.27 8.59
CA GLU A 50 -15.10 -13.32 9.42
C GLU A 50 -13.79 -12.88 10.07
N VAL A 51 -12.96 -12.12 9.34
CA VAL A 51 -11.68 -11.60 9.85
C VAL A 51 -11.93 -10.68 11.03
N TRP A 52 -12.87 -9.75 10.90
CA TRP A 52 -13.17 -8.79 11.94
C TRP A 52 -13.80 -9.44 13.16
N ASN A 53 -14.76 -10.35 12.94
CA ASN A 53 -15.39 -11.15 14.01
C ASN A 53 -14.38 -12.06 14.74
N GLY A 54 -13.45 -12.67 14.01
CA GLY A 54 -12.36 -13.46 14.55
C GLY A 54 -11.43 -12.61 15.41
N LEU A 55 -10.97 -11.48 14.89
CA LEU A 55 -10.12 -10.55 15.64
C LEU A 55 -10.84 -10.03 16.90
N ARG A 56 -12.14 -9.71 16.82
CA ARG A 56 -12.92 -9.27 18.00
C ARG A 56 -12.92 -10.35 19.08
N SER A 57 -13.14 -11.60 18.68
CA SER A 57 -13.12 -12.74 19.61
C SER A 57 -11.74 -12.95 20.24
N VAL A 58 -10.66 -12.76 19.48
CA VAL A 58 -9.28 -12.85 19.99
C VAL A 58 -9.00 -11.74 20.99
N PHE A 59 -9.29 -10.48 20.64
CA PHE A 59 -9.03 -9.34 21.52
C PHE A 59 -9.89 -9.34 22.78
N LYS A 60 -11.12 -9.86 22.72
CA LYS A 60 -11.92 -10.16 23.91
C LYS A 60 -11.19 -11.11 24.84
N LYS A 61 -10.68 -12.25 24.33
CA LYS A 61 -9.92 -13.21 25.14
C LYS A 61 -8.63 -12.60 25.70
N ILE A 62 -7.95 -11.75 24.94
CA ILE A 62 -6.76 -11.03 25.43
C ILE A 62 -7.17 -10.14 26.59
N HIS A 63 -8.18 -9.29 26.40
CA HIS A 63 -8.71 -8.38 27.41
C HIS A 63 -9.13 -9.11 28.68
N ASP A 64 -9.93 -10.18 28.55
CA ASP A 64 -10.42 -11.00 29.67
C ASP A 64 -9.28 -11.63 30.50
N ASN A 65 -8.11 -11.87 29.91
CA ASN A 65 -6.93 -12.42 30.58
C ASN A 65 -5.96 -11.37 31.14
N LEU A 66 -6.21 -10.07 30.93
CA LEU A 66 -5.40 -9.00 31.53
C LEU A 66 -5.62 -8.93 33.06
N SER A 67 -4.61 -8.45 33.79
CA SER A 67 -4.76 -8.15 35.22
C SER A 67 -5.75 -7.00 35.44
N SER A 68 -6.37 -6.95 36.61
CA SER A 68 -7.40 -5.93 36.92
C SER A 68 -6.90 -4.50 36.75
N GLU A 69 -5.63 -4.24 37.09
CA GLU A 69 -5.01 -2.91 36.92
C GLU A 69 -4.90 -2.53 35.45
N VAL A 70 -4.50 -3.47 34.58
CA VAL A 70 -4.34 -3.23 33.14
C VAL A 70 -5.69 -3.12 32.45
N LYS A 71 -6.69 -3.91 32.85
CA LYS A 71 -8.07 -3.79 32.34
C LYS A 71 -8.63 -2.38 32.53
N ASN A 72 -8.31 -1.71 33.63
CA ASN A 72 -8.75 -0.32 33.86
C ASN A 72 -8.15 0.68 32.86
N ALA A 73 -6.95 0.40 32.33
CA ALA A 73 -6.32 1.23 31.29
C ALA A 73 -6.96 1.00 29.90
N TYR A 74 -7.63 -0.14 29.71
CA TYR A 74 -8.33 -0.54 28.49
C TYR A 74 -9.80 -0.86 28.81
N PRO A 75 -10.61 0.12 29.24
CA PRO A 75 -12.00 -0.14 29.54
C PRO A 75 -12.72 -0.66 28.28
N ASP A 76 -13.65 -1.59 28.48
CA ASP A 76 -14.55 -2.00 27.40
C ASP A 76 -15.42 -0.79 27.03
N ASP A 77 -15.31 -0.35 25.78
CA ASP A 77 -16.07 0.77 25.23
C ASP A 77 -17.51 0.35 24.85
N GLY A 78 -17.89 -0.90 25.10
CA GLY A 78 -19.19 -1.47 24.75
C GLY A 78 -19.34 -1.78 23.27
N SER A 79 -18.39 -1.35 22.42
CA SER A 79 -18.35 -1.71 21.01
C SER A 79 -17.84 -3.13 20.80
N GLY A 80 -17.17 -3.71 21.81
CA GLY A 80 -16.45 -4.97 21.70
C GLY A 80 -15.32 -4.94 20.67
N ASN A 81 -14.90 -3.77 20.18
CA ASN A 81 -13.79 -3.65 19.24
C ASN A 81 -12.44 -3.44 19.94
N TYR A 82 -12.46 -2.99 21.21
CA TYR A 82 -11.26 -2.80 22.01
C TYR A 82 -10.22 -1.89 21.33
N PHE A 83 -10.67 -0.78 20.72
CA PHE A 83 -9.84 0.07 19.85
C PHE A 83 -8.48 0.42 20.48
N LYS A 84 -8.48 0.91 21.72
CA LYS A 84 -7.25 1.30 22.43
C LYS A 84 -6.31 0.11 22.65
N LEU A 85 -6.84 -1.05 23.04
CA LEU A 85 -6.04 -2.27 23.23
C LEU A 85 -5.42 -2.74 21.90
N ARG A 86 -6.17 -2.65 20.80
CA ARG A 86 -5.68 -3.03 19.48
C ARG A 86 -4.63 -2.06 18.94
N GLU A 87 -4.81 -0.77 19.16
CA GLU A 87 -3.85 0.27 18.77
C GLU A 87 -2.51 0.10 19.50
N ASP A 88 -2.54 -0.13 20.81
CA ASP A 88 -1.34 -0.39 21.60
C ASP A 88 -0.71 -1.74 21.22
N TRP A 89 -1.52 -2.77 20.97
CA TRP A 89 -1.02 -4.06 20.48
C TRP A 89 -0.30 -3.91 19.14
N TRP A 90 -0.87 -3.14 18.19
CA TRP A 90 -0.20 -2.88 16.92
C TRP A 90 1.12 -2.14 17.15
N THR A 91 1.11 -1.05 17.93
CA THR A 91 2.31 -0.25 18.24
C THR A 91 3.42 -1.09 18.88
N ALA A 92 3.06 -2.05 19.75
CA ALA A 92 4.01 -2.94 20.41
C ALA A 92 4.55 -4.09 19.54
N ASN A 93 3.91 -4.41 18.39
CA ASN A 93 4.28 -5.56 17.56
C ASN A 93 4.60 -5.21 16.09
N ARG A 94 4.41 -3.96 15.68
CA ARG A 94 4.55 -3.51 14.28
C ARG A 94 5.95 -3.74 13.71
N ASP A 95 6.99 -3.67 14.54
CA ASP A 95 8.38 -4.01 14.20
C ASP A 95 8.52 -5.47 13.75
N GLN A 96 7.94 -6.40 14.51
CA GLN A 96 7.95 -7.82 14.18
C GLN A 96 7.11 -8.13 12.95
N VAL A 97 5.98 -7.43 12.77
CA VAL A 97 5.14 -7.54 11.58
C VAL A 97 5.90 -7.07 10.34
N TRP A 98 6.60 -5.93 10.42
CA TRP A 98 7.43 -5.41 9.33
C TRP A 98 8.57 -6.35 8.98
N LYS A 99 9.25 -6.90 10.00
CA LYS A 99 10.26 -7.93 9.82
C LYS A 99 9.67 -9.22 9.24
N ALA A 100 8.41 -9.57 9.47
CA ALA A 100 7.79 -10.69 8.75
C ALA A 100 7.50 -10.33 7.29
N MET A 101 6.98 -9.14 7.03
CA MET A 101 6.60 -8.62 5.70
C MET A 101 7.81 -8.55 4.76
N THR A 102 8.92 -8.02 5.24
CA THR A 102 10.14 -7.79 4.44
C THR A 102 11.05 -9.03 4.34
N CYS A 103 10.58 -10.22 4.76
CA CYS A 103 11.40 -11.45 4.82
C CYS A 103 12.06 -11.81 3.49
N VAL A 104 11.39 -11.50 2.39
CA VAL A 104 11.79 -11.86 1.03
C VAL A 104 11.98 -10.64 0.14
N ALA A 105 12.03 -9.44 0.73
CA ALA A 105 12.38 -8.24 -0.01
C ALA A 105 13.81 -8.36 -0.57
N PRO A 106 14.11 -7.77 -1.75
CA PRO A 106 15.45 -7.78 -2.33
C PRO A 106 16.50 -7.15 -1.39
N GLU A 107 17.71 -7.70 -1.36
CA GLU A 107 18.80 -7.19 -0.49
C GLU A 107 19.13 -5.71 -0.77
N ASN A 108 19.10 -5.31 -2.04
CA ASN A 108 19.42 -3.96 -2.50
C ASN A 108 18.21 -3.01 -2.54
N ALA A 109 17.04 -3.44 -2.08
CA ALA A 109 15.85 -2.58 -2.03
C ALA A 109 15.88 -1.69 -0.78
N TYR A 110 15.67 -0.38 -0.96
CA TYR A 110 15.74 0.63 0.09
C TYR A 110 14.60 1.65 -0.01
N PHE A 111 14.33 2.42 1.05
CA PHE A 111 13.36 3.51 0.98
C PHE A 111 13.99 4.77 0.39
N ARG A 112 13.26 5.40 -0.54
CA ARG A 112 13.48 6.78 -0.97
C ARG A 112 12.42 7.65 -0.32
N LYS A 113 12.86 8.62 0.47
CA LYS A 113 11.99 9.67 1.00
C LYS A 113 12.26 10.96 0.26
N THR A 114 11.21 11.74 0.10
CA THR A 114 11.27 13.05 -0.50
C THR A 114 10.91 14.05 0.59
N GLU A 115 11.85 14.89 0.99
CA GLU A 115 11.64 15.89 2.03
C GLU A 115 11.63 17.28 1.39
N ALA A 116 10.66 18.10 1.80
CA ALA A 116 10.62 19.51 1.45
C ALA A 116 11.17 20.31 2.62
N ASP A 117 12.37 20.86 2.50
CA ASP A 117 13.09 21.56 3.58
C ASP A 117 12.94 23.09 3.51
N GLY A 118 11.91 23.58 2.79
CA GLY A 118 11.67 25.01 2.58
C GLY A 118 12.65 25.68 1.59
N ILE A 119 13.73 24.99 1.20
CA ILE A 119 14.71 25.45 0.22
C ILE A 119 14.53 24.69 -1.10
N GLY A 120 14.08 23.44 -1.05
CA GLY A 120 13.72 22.67 -2.22
C GLY A 120 13.14 21.31 -1.86
N ILE A 121 13.17 20.39 -2.83
CA ILE A 121 12.82 18.99 -2.65
C ILE A 121 14.13 18.20 -2.62
N SER A 122 14.46 17.60 -1.48
CA SER A 122 15.62 16.71 -1.35
C SER A 122 15.18 15.25 -1.35
N SER A 123 15.94 14.39 -2.03
CA SER A 123 15.71 12.94 -1.99
C SER A 123 16.66 12.32 -0.98
N LEU A 124 16.11 11.78 0.10
CA LEU A 124 16.83 11.05 1.12
C LEU A 124 16.76 9.55 0.81
N ILE A 125 17.93 8.94 0.62
CA ILE A 125 18.07 7.49 0.52
C ILE A 125 18.30 6.96 1.93
N LEU A 126 17.47 6.02 2.37
CA LEU A 126 17.67 5.26 3.60
C LEU A 126 18.29 3.91 3.23
N PRO A 127 19.63 3.75 3.25
CA PRO A 127 20.34 2.64 2.60
C PRO A 127 20.29 1.34 3.41
N TYR A 128 19.15 1.05 4.03
CA TYR A 128 18.92 -0.17 4.78
C TYR A 128 18.41 -1.26 3.84
N SER A 129 19.06 -2.43 3.89
CA SER A 129 18.71 -3.57 3.05
C SER A 129 17.28 -4.06 3.31
N LYS A 130 16.71 -4.75 2.32
CA LYS A 130 15.37 -5.37 2.41
C LYS A 130 14.30 -4.40 2.90
N CYS A 131 14.30 -3.18 2.35
CA CYS A 131 13.37 -2.13 2.75
C CYS A 131 13.45 -1.78 4.25
N GLY A 132 14.64 -1.80 4.86
CA GLY A 132 14.79 -1.51 6.29
C GLY A 132 14.20 -2.58 7.19
N ARG A 133 14.45 -3.86 6.86
CA ARG A 133 13.93 -5.03 7.60
C ARG A 133 14.22 -4.98 9.11
N ASP A 134 15.45 -4.63 9.46
CA ASP A 134 15.97 -4.66 10.82
C ASP A 134 16.07 -3.24 11.42
N THR A 135 15.28 -2.30 10.87
CA THR A 135 15.12 -0.93 11.36
C THR A 135 13.67 -0.65 11.73
N ASP A 136 13.39 0.56 12.22
CA ASP A 136 12.02 0.99 12.50
C ASP A 136 11.13 0.89 11.24
N PRO A 137 9.91 0.33 11.35
CA PRO A 137 8.98 0.24 10.24
C PRO A 137 8.54 1.62 9.73
N PRO A 138 8.14 1.74 8.45
CA PRO A 138 7.66 2.99 7.90
C PRO A 138 6.41 3.48 8.65
N VAL A 139 6.27 4.79 8.84
CA VAL A 139 5.16 5.41 9.61
C VAL A 139 3.84 5.52 8.83
N VAL A 140 3.75 4.90 7.66
CA VAL A 140 2.58 4.97 6.78
C VAL A 140 1.33 4.39 7.43
N ASP A 141 1.47 3.48 8.38
CA ASP A 141 0.40 2.94 9.22
C ASP A 141 -0.25 3.98 10.14
N TYR A 142 0.35 5.15 10.33
CA TYR A 142 -0.26 6.27 11.08
C TYR A 142 -0.95 7.30 10.17
N ILE A 143 -0.91 7.13 8.85
CA ILE A 143 -1.63 7.97 7.89
C ILE A 143 -3.05 7.40 7.71
N PRO A 144 -4.14 8.19 7.78
CA PRO A 144 -5.49 7.68 7.55
C PRO A 144 -5.68 6.92 6.23
N GLN A 145 -6.33 5.76 6.26
CA GLN A 145 -6.50 4.85 5.12
C GLN A 145 -6.97 5.55 3.84
N ARG A 146 -8.00 6.41 3.96
CA ARG A 146 -8.55 7.16 2.82
C ARG A 146 -7.48 7.94 2.07
N LEU A 147 -6.54 8.56 2.78
CA LEU A 147 -5.46 9.34 2.16
C LEU A 147 -4.43 8.42 1.49
N ARG A 148 -4.12 7.27 2.11
CA ARG A 148 -3.20 6.28 1.53
C ARG A 148 -3.76 5.71 0.23
N TRP A 149 -5.02 5.28 0.23
CA TRP A 149 -5.69 4.78 -0.97
C TRP A 149 -5.87 5.85 -2.04
N MET A 150 -6.13 7.11 -1.67
CA MET A 150 -6.18 8.21 -2.63
C MET A 150 -4.83 8.42 -3.31
N SER A 151 -3.73 8.40 -2.55
CA SER A 151 -2.37 8.51 -3.07
C SER A 151 -2.06 7.34 -4.01
N GLU A 152 -2.33 6.11 -3.57
CA GLU A 152 -2.12 4.90 -4.37
C GLU A 152 -2.95 4.90 -5.65
N TRP A 153 -4.23 5.26 -5.56
CA TRP A 153 -5.10 5.37 -6.72
C TRP A 153 -4.57 6.39 -7.73
N SER A 154 -4.09 7.55 -7.25
CA SER A 154 -3.55 8.58 -8.14
C SER A 154 -2.28 8.12 -8.87
N GLU A 155 -1.39 7.39 -8.19
CA GLU A 155 -0.19 6.83 -8.80
C GLU A 155 -0.54 5.72 -9.81
N TYR A 156 -1.47 4.84 -9.45
CA TYR A 156 -1.94 3.78 -10.33
C TYR A 156 -2.62 4.35 -11.58
N PHE A 157 -3.48 5.35 -11.41
CA PHE A 157 -4.13 6.06 -12.50
C PHE A 157 -3.11 6.67 -13.46
N CYS A 158 -2.11 7.39 -12.94
CA CYS A 158 -1.05 7.97 -13.77
C CYS A 158 -0.25 6.90 -14.54
N ASN A 159 0.06 5.77 -13.91
CA ASN A 159 0.79 4.68 -14.58
C ASN A 159 -0.02 4.06 -15.72
N VAL A 160 -1.32 3.82 -15.50
CA VAL A 160 -2.22 3.32 -16.54
C VAL A 160 -2.37 4.37 -17.65
N LEU A 161 -2.63 5.63 -17.29
CA LEU A 161 -2.77 6.72 -18.27
C LEU A 161 -1.53 6.87 -19.15
N ASN A 162 -0.33 6.87 -18.56
CA ASN A 162 0.92 6.98 -19.32
C ASN A 162 1.08 5.80 -20.28
N LYS A 163 0.74 4.58 -19.85
CA LYS A 163 0.79 3.39 -20.72
C LYS A 163 -0.18 3.49 -21.90
N GLU A 164 -1.42 3.93 -21.66
CA GLU A 164 -2.42 4.14 -22.72
C GLU A 164 -1.99 5.24 -23.70
N ILE A 165 -1.41 6.34 -23.19
CA ILE A 165 -0.85 7.43 -24.01
C ILE A 165 0.32 6.92 -24.86
N ASP A 166 1.23 6.13 -24.29
CA ASP A 166 2.36 5.54 -25.02
C ASP A 166 1.87 4.56 -26.10
N GLU A 167 0.85 3.76 -25.81
CA GLU A 167 0.23 2.86 -26.79
C GLU A 167 -0.42 3.65 -27.92
N MET A 168 -1.19 4.70 -27.61
CA MET A 168 -1.77 5.61 -28.61
C MET A 168 -0.68 6.27 -29.47
N ASN A 169 0.37 6.83 -28.86
CA ASN A 169 1.47 7.47 -29.57
C ASN A 169 2.19 6.50 -30.51
N ASN A 170 2.38 5.24 -30.08
CA ASN A 170 2.97 4.21 -30.93
C ASN A 170 2.05 3.80 -32.09
N GLN A 171 0.74 3.71 -31.86
CA GLN A 171 -0.23 3.37 -32.90
C GLN A 171 -0.39 4.50 -33.94
N CYS A 172 -0.28 5.76 -33.51
CA CYS A 172 -0.53 6.94 -34.34
C CYS A 172 0.75 7.68 -34.77
N LYS A 173 1.93 7.09 -34.54
CA LYS A 173 3.24 7.72 -34.80
C LYS A 173 3.44 8.23 -36.23
N ASP A 174 2.92 7.48 -37.19
CA ASP A 174 3.05 7.78 -38.63
C ASP A 174 1.83 8.55 -39.18
N CYS A 175 0.85 8.87 -38.34
CA CYS A 175 -0.33 9.62 -38.73
C CYS A 175 -0.06 11.12 -38.55
N GLU A 176 0.00 11.87 -39.64
CA GLU A 176 0.13 13.33 -39.59
C GLU A 176 -1.11 13.94 -38.91
N MET A 177 -0.92 14.54 -37.72
CA MET A 177 -1.98 15.29 -37.05
C MET A 177 -2.16 16.67 -37.70
N SER A 178 -2.62 16.70 -38.96
CA SER A 178 -3.09 17.93 -39.57
C SER A 178 -4.42 18.36 -38.89
N ARG A 179 -4.73 19.67 -38.88
CA ARG A 179 -5.99 20.23 -38.34
C ARG A 179 -7.27 19.58 -38.91
N ARG A 180 -7.14 18.82 -39.99
CA ARG A 180 -8.14 17.89 -40.49
C ARG A 180 -7.48 16.52 -40.49
N CYS A 181 -8.14 15.51 -39.91
CA CYS A 181 -7.72 14.13 -40.07
C CYS A 181 -7.91 13.74 -41.54
N ASN A 182 -7.03 14.21 -42.42
CA ASN A 182 -7.07 13.93 -43.84
C ASN A 182 -6.84 12.43 -43.99
N ASP A 183 -7.77 11.78 -44.69
CA ASP A 183 -7.67 10.36 -45.02
C ASP A 183 -6.53 10.18 -46.02
N ASP A 184 -5.30 10.13 -45.54
CA ASP A 184 -4.16 9.96 -46.44
C ASP A 184 -3.90 8.46 -46.66
N SER A 185 -4.42 8.01 -47.81
CA SER A 185 -3.81 7.13 -48.81
C SER A 185 -3.36 5.71 -48.44
N GLU A 186 -3.28 5.32 -47.17
CA GLU A 186 -2.76 4.01 -46.75
C GLU A 186 -3.72 3.21 -45.86
N GLY A 187 -4.68 2.54 -46.48
CA GLY A 187 -5.23 1.27 -45.96
C GLY A 187 -5.83 1.27 -44.55
N GLY A 188 -6.36 2.39 -44.05
CA GLY A 188 -7.16 2.44 -42.81
C GLY A 188 -6.39 2.38 -41.48
N LYS A 189 -5.05 2.44 -41.48
CA LYS A 189 -4.23 2.39 -40.25
C LYS A 189 -4.56 3.52 -39.27
N CYS A 190 -4.76 4.74 -39.76
CA CYS A 190 -5.07 5.91 -38.93
C CYS A 190 -6.56 6.03 -38.52
N LYS A 191 -7.42 5.07 -38.89
CA LYS A 191 -8.86 5.11 -38.53
C LYS A 191 -9.07 4.96 -37.02
N LYS A 192 -8.30 4.07 -36.37
CA LYS A 192 -8.33 3.86 -34.92
C LYS A 192 -7.97 5.11 -34.13
N CYS A 193 -7.10 5.96 -34.69
CA CYS A 193 -6.68 7.23 -34.09
C CYS A 193 -7.78 8.32 -34.16
N LYS A 194 -8.84 8.15 -34.97
CA LYS A 194 -9.96 9.11 -35.06
C LYS A 194 -11.12 8.77 -34.12
N GLU A 195 -11.17 7.53 -33.63
CA GLU A 195 -12.28 6.98 -32.83
C GLU A 195 -11.94 6.91 -31.32
N GLN A 196 -10.70 7.28 -30.93
CA GLN A 196 -10.25 7.40 -29.54
C GLN A 196 -10.62 8.75 -28.92
#